data_AF-A0A662HKG6-F1
#
_entry.id   AF-A0A662HKG6-F1
#
_cell.length_a   1.000
_cell.length_b   1.000
_cell.length_c   1.000
_cell.angle_alpha   90.00
_cell.angle_beta   90.00
_cell.angle_gamma   90.00
#
_symmetry.space_group_name_H-M   'P 1'
#
loop_
_entity.id
_entity.type
_entity.pdbx_description
1 polymer ?
#
loop_
_entity_poly.entity_id
_entity_poly.type
_entity_poly.pdbx_seq_one_letter_code
_entity_poly.pdbx_strand_id
1 'polypeptide(L)'
;MHEIGTFGLYSPIALANYDIPYPVYNFGLGVERLAQVIYNTEDIRVLVFPYLYSVISDQDIASRIKPILSPSTEYGKQIEKILLSNIEKYRSKAGPFKVHIYSDEKIDIYLYEPDPKPYAGPATFNKIYVHNGNIISSVEDHEGIYVGRYIDFIVKKFAKLIEDRKTGWMRVRWVEGPADANIKISPKIMKYIHEKNRTIDIKGPVFVDIIVEKKSS
;
A
#
# COMPACT_ATOMS: atom_id res chain seq x y z
N MET A 1 30.69 -15.88 -22.63
CA MET A 1 31.00 -17.30 -22.42
C MET A 1 31.31 -17.48 -20.94
N HIS A 2 30.49 -18.22 -20.19
CA HIS A 2 30.74 -18.47 -18.76
C HIS A 2 31.38 -19.84 -18.61
N GLU A 3 32.54 -19.88 -17.95
CA GLU A 3 33.11 -21.14 -17.45
C GLU A 3 32.19 -21.67 -16.35
N ILE A 4 31.73 -22.92 -16.47
CA ILE A 4 30.77 -23.56 -15.55
C ILE A 4 31.37 -24.76 -14.80
N GLY A 5 32.54 -25.23 -15.21
CA GLY A 5 33.20 -26.37 -14.62
C GLY A 5 34.61 -26.57 -15.17
N THR A 6 35.38 -27.38 -14.46
CA THR A 6 36.77 -27.72 -14.78
C THR A 6 36.96 -29.23 -14.68
N PHE A 7 37.95 -29.76 -15.40
CA PHE A 7 38.24 -31.19 -15.35
C PHE A 7 39.72 -31.48 -15.52
N GLY A 8 40.11 -32.70 -15.14
CA GLY A 8 41.46 -33.17 -15.33
C GLY A 8 41.67 -34.58 -14.78
N LEU A 9 42.88 -35.08 -14.97
CA LEU A 9 43.36 -36.29 -14.31
C LEU A 9 44.17 -35.89 -13.08
N TYR A 10 43.99 -36.59 -11.98
CA TYR A 10 44.85 -36.38 -10.81
C TYR A 10 46.29 -36.82 -11.11
N SER A 11 47.26 -36.08 -10.55
CA SER A 11 48.67 -36.43 -10.66
C SER A 11 48.95 -37.79 -10.01
N PRO A 12 49.69 -38.69 -10.68
CA PRO A 12 50.07 -39.99 -10.09
C PRO A 12 50.80 -39.86 -8.75
N ILE A 13 51.57 -38.77 -8.55
CA ILE A 13 52.26 -38.48 -7.28
C ILE A 13 51.24 -38.22 -6.15
N ALA A 14 50.17 -37.47 -6.45
CA ALA A 14 49.12 -37.19 -5.48
C ALA A 14 48.29 -38.46 -5.16
N LEU A 15 48.03 -39.30 -6.16
CA LEU A 15 47.31 -40.57 -5.99
C LEU A 15 48.10 -41.59 -5.16
N ALA A 16 49.44 -41.62 -5.31
CA ALA A 16 50.31 -42.48 -4.51
C ALA A 16 50.26 -42.16 -3.01
N ASN A 17 50.05 -40.90 -2.62
CA ASN A 17 49.88 -40.51 -1.21
C ASN A 17 48.62 -41.12 -0.55
N TYR A 18 47.68 -41.63 -1.36
CA TYR A 18 46.45 -42.27 -0.91
C TYR A 18 46.36 -43.74 -1.34
N ASP A 19 47.47 -44.35 -1.77
CA ASP A 19 47.56 -45.74 -2.23
C ASP A 19 46.59 -46.09 -3.38
N ILE A 20 46.33 -45.13 -4.29
CA ILE A 20 45.44 -45.34 -5.44
C ILE A 20 46.29 -45.70 -6.69
N PRO A 21 46.22 -46.95 -7.20
CA PRO A 21 47.10 -47.42 -8.27
C PRO A 21 46.58 -47.16 -9.69
N TYR A 22 45.39 -46.55 -9.83
CA TYR A 22 44.74 -46.30 -11.12
C TYR A 22 44.63 -44.80 -11.41
N PRO A 23 44.68 -44.37 -12.69
CA PRO A 23 44.41 -42.98 -13.05
C PRO A 23 42.96 -42.61 -12.70
N VAL A 24 42.78 -41.42 -12.14
CA VAL A 24 41.47 -40.92 -11.72
C VAL A 24 41.14 -39.62 -12.47
N TYR A 25 40.01 -39.64 -13.16
CA TYR A 25 39.41 -38.45 -13.79
C TYR A 25 38.51 -37.73 -12.80
N ASN A 26 38.66 -36.41 -12.72
CA ASN A 26 37.81 -35.52 -11.95
C ASN A 26 37.16 -34.50 -12.87
N PHE A 27 35.85 -34.32 -12.70
CA PHE A 27 35.07 -33.24 -13.27
C PHE A 27 34.34 -32.50 -12.15
N GLY A 28 34.66 -31.23 -11.96
CA GLY A 28 34.01 -30.35 -11.00
C GLY A 28 33.11 -29.34 -11.71
N LEU A 29 31.84 -29.27 -11.31
CA LEU A 29 30.86 -28.32 -11.83
C LEU A 29 30.47 -27.33 -10.74
N GLY A 30 30.53 -26.03 -11.05
CA GLY A 30 30.04 -24.99 -10.14
C GLY A 30 28.53 -24.88 -10.22
N VAL A 31 27.80 -25.41 -9.22
CA VAL A 31 26.33 -25.41 -9.19
C VAL A 31 25.77 -23.99 -9.24
N GLU A 32 26.36 -23.07 -8.49
CA GLU A 32 26.00 -21.66 -8.47
C GLU A 32 26.18 -21.02 -9.84
N ARG A 33 27.29 -21.31 -10.51
CA ARG A 33 27.61 -20.74 -11.82
C ARG A 33 26.68 -21.28 -12.91
N LEU A 34 26.35 -22.56 -12.84
CA LEU A 34 25.31 -23.15 -13.68
C LEU A 34 23.96 -22.48 -13.42
N ALA A 35 23.59 -22.27 -12.16
CA ALA A 35 22.35 -21.58 -11.78
C ALA A 35 22.31 -20.14 -12.32
N GLN A 36 23.43 -19.40 -12.28
CA GLN A 36 23.50 -18.07 -12.89
C GLN A 36 23.15 -18.08 -14.39
N VAL A 37 23.61 -19.10 -15.12
CA VAL A 37 23.30 -19.25 -16.56
C VAL A 37 21.84 -19.66 -16.76
N ILE A 38 21.33 -20.62 -16.00
CA ILE A 38 19.94 -21.11 -16.11
C ILE A 38 18.93 -20.00 -15.80
N TYR A 39 19.16 -19.24 -14.73
CA TYR A 39 18.27 -18.17 -14.28
C TYR A 39 18.63 -16.79 -14.86
N ASN A 40 19.61 -16.73 -15.78
CA ASN A 40 20.09 -15.51 -16.42
C ASN A 40 20.34 -14.36 -15.43
N THR A 41 21.13 -14.63 -14.38
CA THR A 41 21.47 -13.64 -13.35
C THR A 41 22.97 -13.40 -13.28
N GLU A 42 23.35 -12.12 -13.24
CA GLU A 42 24.76 -11.72 -13.14
C GLU A 42 25.30 -11.84 -11.70
N ASP A 43 24.45 -11.70 -10.69
CA ASP A 43 24.82 -11.72 -9.28
C ASP A 43 24.22 -12.93 -8.56
N ILE A 44 25.08 -13.89 -8.22
CA ILE A 44 24.70 -15.13 -7.52
C ILE A 44 24.06 -14.85 -6.15
N ARG A 45 24.37 -13.72 -5.52
CA ARG A 45 23.83 -13.37 -4.19
C ARG A 45 22.32 -13.20 -4.22
N VAL A 46 21.74 -12.85 -5.38
CA VAL A 46 20.29 -12.77 -5.57
C VAL A 46 19.64 -14.16 -5.44
N LEU A 47 20.34 -15.22 -5.86
CA LEU A 47 19.83 -16.60 -5.76
C LEU A 47 20.14 -17.23 -4.40
N VAL A 48 21.32 -16.99 -3.85
CA VAL A 48 21.78 -17.62 -2.59
C VAL A 48 21.24 -16.90 -1.36
N PHE A 49 21.07 -15.58 -1.43
CA PHE A 49 20.55 -14.74 -0.35
C PHE A 49 19.33 -13.92 -0.80
N PRO A 50 18.27 -14.56 -1.34
CA PRO A 50 17.15 -13.85 -1.95
C PRO A 50 16.46 -12.89 -0.97
N TYR A 51 16.45 -13.19 0.32
CA TYR A 51 15.85 -12.35 1.36
C TYR A 51 16.52 -10.97 1.53
N LEU A 52 17.80 -10.80 1.14
CA LEU A 52 18.50 -9.51 1.17
C LEU A 52 18.24 -8.69 -0.10
N TYR A 53 18.04 -9.37 -1.22
CA TYR A 53 17.96 -8.77 -2.54
C TYR A 53 16.54 -8.77 -3.12
N SER A 54 15.57 -9.37 -2.43
CA SER A 54 14.18 -9.45 -2.89
C SER A 54 13.60 -8.06 -3.08
N VAL A 55 13.08 -7.83 -4.29
CA VAL A 55 12.31 -6.65 -4.64
C VAL A 55 10.84 -7.01 -4.49
N ILE A 56 10.13 -6.27 -3.66
CA ILE A 56 8.68 -6.40 -3.56
C ILE A 56 8.08 -5.66 -4.76
N SER A 57 7.22 -6.34 -5.51
CA SER A 57 6.58 -5.77 -6.69
C SER A 57 5.62 -4.63 -6.32
N ASP A 58 5.35 -3.73 -7.27
CA ASP A 58 4.37 -2.66 -7.06
C ASP A 58 2.98 -3.23 -6.77
N GLN A 59 2.61 -4.34 -7.42
CA GLN A 59 1.37 -5.07 -7.15
C GLN A 59 1.31 -5.60 -5.71
N ASP A 60 2.40 -6.16 -5.20
CA ASP A 60 2.48 -6.65 -3.83
C ASP A 60 2.40 -5.51 -2.81
N ILE A 61 3.08 -4.39 -3.05
CA ILE A 61 2.98 -3.20 -2.20
C ILE A 61 1.53 -2.68 -2.21
N ALA A 62 0.94 -2.49 -3.39
CA ALA A 62 -0.43 -1.99 -3.55
C ALA A 62 -1.46 -2.88 -2.84
N SER A 63 -1.34 -4.21 -2.99
CA SER A 63 -2.25 -5.17 -2.36
C SER A 63 -2.24 -5.12 -0.82
N ARG A 64 -1.15 -4.62 -0.23
CA ARG A 64 -0.92 -4.51 1.22
C ARG A 64 -1.26 -3.13 1.79
N ILE A 65 -1.75 -2.20 0.96
CA ILE A 65 -2.35 -0.95 1.41
C ILE A 65 -3.83 -1.22 1.68
N LYS A 66 -4.25 -1.04 2.94
CA LYS A 66 -5.60 -1.37 3.42
C LYS A 66 -6.17 -0.25 4.27
N PRO A 67 -7.49 -0.14 4.44
CA PRO A 67 -8.05 0.77 5.44
C PRO A 67 -7.67 0.35 6.86
N ILE A 68 -7.44 1.32 7.76
CA ILE A 68 -7.26 1.04 9.20
C ILE A 68 -8.61 0.61 9.80
N LEU A 69 -9.66 1.40 9.54
CA LEU A 69 -11.04 1.13 9.94
C LEU A 69 -11.91 0.93 8.71
N SER A 70 -12.76 -0.10 8.74
CA SER A 70 -13.73 -0.38 7.68
C SER A 70 -15.01 -0.90 8.30
N PRO A 71 -16.19 -0.49 7.79
CA PRO A 71 -17.45 -1.04 8.26
C PRO A 71 -17.50 -2.55 7.99
N SER A 72 -18.16 -3.28 8.88
CA SER A 72 -18.26 -4.74 8.84
C SER A 72 -19.69 -5.21 8.57
N THR A 73 -20.67 -4.39 8.94
CA THR A 73 -22.10 -4.66 8.78
C THR A 73 -22.63 -4.11 7.46
N GLU A 74 -23.78 -4.63 7.02
CA GLU A 74 -24.47 -4.10 5.83
C GLU A 74 -24.90 -2.64 6.03
N TYR A 75 -25.34 -2.30 7.24
CA TYR A 75 -25.64 -0.92 7.62
C TYR A 75 -24.43 0.00 7.42
N GLY A 76 -23.26 -0.36 7.96
CA GLY A 76 -22.05 0.43 7.80
C GLY A 76 -21.63 0.58 6.32
N LYS A 77 -21.75 -0.48 5.51
CA LYS A 77 -21.46 -0.43 4.06
C LYS A 77 -22.45 0.46 3.30
N GLN A 78 -23.71 0.50 3.71
CA GLN A 78 -24.69 1.43 3.14
C GLN A 78 -24.33 2.88 3.48
N ILE A 79 -23.99 3.16 4.74
CA ILE A 79 -23.52 4.48 5.17
C ILE A 79 -22.27 4.91 4.37
N GLU A 80 -21.30 4.01 4.16
CA GLU A 80 -20.12 4.28 3.34
C GLU A 80 -20.49 4.78 1.94
N LYS A 81 -21.40 4.09 1.24
CA LYS A 81 -21.88 4.46 -0.10
C LYS A 81 -22.63 5.81 -0.10
N ILE A 82 -23.47 6.05 0.91
CA ILE A 82 -24.23 7.29 1.05
C ILE A 82 -23.30 8.48 1.30
N LEU A 83 -22.31 8.31 2.19
CA LEU A 83 -21.29 9.32 2.45
C LEU A 83 -20.50 9.64 1.19
N LEU A 84 -19.97 8.62 0.50
CA LEU A 84 -19.14 8.82 -0.69
C LEU A 84 -19.91 9.57 -1.79
N SER A 85 -21.12 9.11 -2.12
CA SER A 85 -21.95 9.73 -3.17
C SER A 85 -22.34 11.18 -2.85
N ASN A 86 -22.70 11.48 -1.60
CA ASN A 86 -23.03 12.84 -1.20
C ASN A 86 -21.79 13.74 -1.15
N ILE A 87 -20.65 13.25 -0.64
CA ILE A 87 -19.41 14.03 -0.62
C ILE A 87 -18.96 14.37 -2.04
N GLU A 88 -19.05 13.43 -2.99
CA GLU A 88 -18.77 13.70 -4.40
C GLU A 88 -19.73 14.74 -4.99
N LYS A 89 -21.03 14.60 -4.74
CA LYS A 89 -22.07 15.53 -5.21
C LYS A 89 -21.85 16.95 -4.69
N TYR A 90 -21.48 17.11 -3.42
CA TYR A 90 -21.34 18.40 -2.76
C TYR A 90 -19.90 18.93 -2.72
N ARG A 91 -18.94 18.25 -3.37
CA ARG A 91 -17.50 18.54 -3.26
C ARG A 91 -17.12 20.01 -3.46
N SER A 92 -17.76 20.69 -4.39
CA SER A 92 -17.47 22.08 -4.77
C SER A 92 -18.48 23.08 -4.24
N LYS A 93 -19.47 22.63 -3.44
CA LYS A 93 -20.43 23.53 -2.81
C LYS A 93 -19.70 24.41 -1.82
N ALA A 94 -19.82 25.73 -1.97
CA ALA A 94 -19.27 26.67 -1.02
C ALA A 94 -20.11 26.68 0.26
N GLY A 95 -19.44 26.71 1.41
CA GLY A 95 -20.07 27.00 2.70
C GLY A 95 -20.45 28.48 2.86
N PRO A 96 -21.04 28.85 4.02
CA PRO A 96 -21.42 27.95 5.10
C PRO A 96 -22.65 27.11 4.75
N PHE A 97 -22.66 25.83 5.10
CA PHE A 97 -23.87 25.01 5.00
C PHE A 97 -23.89 23.86 6.01
N LYS A 98 -25.11 23.40 6.32
CA LYS A 98 -25.39 22.10 6.95
C LYS A 98 -26.45 21.40 6.11
N VAL A 99 -26.09 20.33 5.41
CA VAL A 99 -26.99 19.60 4.50
C VAL A 99 -27.26 18.22 5.07
N HIS A 100 -28.53 17.92 5.32
CA HIS A 100 -28.97 16.60 5.74
C HIS A 100 -28.85 15.61 4.57
N ILE A 101 -28.25 14.45 4.80
CA ILE A 101 -27.98 13.45 3.76
C ILE A 101 -28.51 12.05 4.10
N TYR A 102 -28.81 11.78 5.37
CA TYR A 102 -29.30 10.48 5.80
C TYR A 102 -30.03 10.60 7.14
N SER A 103 -31.01 9.73 7.32
CA SER A 103 -31.82 9.62 8.52
C SER A 103 -32.24 8.18 8.72
N ASP A 104 -32.11 7.68 9.96
CA ASP A 104 -32.76 6.44 10.40
C ASP A 104 -33.47 6.65 11.74
N GLU A 105 -33.88 5.57 12.41
CA GLU A 105 -34.55 5.64 13.72
C GLU A 105 -33.65 6.17 14.84
N LYS A 106 -32.32 6.13 14.66
CA LYS A 106 -31.32 6.37 15.71
C LYS A 106 -30.50 7.64 15.46
N ILE A 107 -30.22 7.98 14.20
CA ILE A 107 -29.32 9.07 13.85
C ILE A 107 -29.80 9.89 12.65
N ASP A 108 -29.30 11.13 12.60
CA ASP A 108 -29.28 11.98 11.42
C ASP A 108 -27.83 12.31 11.05
N ILE A 109 -27.53 12.33 9.75
CA ILE A 109 -26.18 12.65 9.24
C ILE A 109 -26.27 13.89 8.36
N TYR A 110 -25.34 14.81 8.58
CA TYR A 110 -25.20 16.04 7.84
C TYR A 110 -23.78 16.19 7.27
N LEU A 111 -23.68 16.71 6.05
CA LEU A 111 -22.45 17.34 5.58
C LEU A 111 -22.40 18.76 6.13
N TYR A 112 -21.22 19.20 6.55
CA TYR A 112 -21.05 20.49 7.21
C TYR A 112 -19.81 21.23 6.68
N GLU A 113 -19.96 22.49 6.31
CA GLU A 113 -18.84 23.40 6.02
C GLU A 113 -19.14 24.72 6.74
N PRO A 114 -18.33 25.13 7.74
CA PRO A 114 -18.55 26.38 8.45
C PRO A 114 -18.05 27.62 7.70
N ASP A 115 -17.07 27.48 6.81
CA ASP A 115 -16.38 28.61 6.18
C ASP A 115 -16.85 28.85 4.73
N PRO A 116 -16.70 30.07 4.17
CA PRO A 116 -17.07 30.38 2.79
C PRO A 116 -16.05 29.82 1.76
N LYS A 117 -15.82 28.51 1.80
CA LYS A 117 -14.91 27.76 0.93
C LYS A 117 -15.58 26.51 0.36
N PRO A 118 -15.03 25.90 -0.71
CA PRO A 118 -15.50 24.60 -1.19
C PRO A 118 -15.44 23.55 -0.08
N TYR A 119 -16.49 22.74 0.00
CA TYR A 119 -16.61 21.69 1.02
C TYR A 119 -15.40 20.76 1.05
N ALA A 120 -15.08 20.11 -0.07
CA ALA A 120 -13.95 19.18 -0.13
C ALA A 120 -12.66 19.94 -0.45
N GLY A 121 -11.66 19.78 0.40
CA GLY A 121 -10.31 20.28 0.16
C GLY A 121 -9.64 19.65 -1.06
N PRO A 122 -8.60 20.29 -1.62
CA PRO A 122 -8.08 19.92 -2.94
C PRO A 122 -7.42 18.53 -2.96
N ALA A 123 -6.94 18.01 -1.83
CA ALA A 123 -6.35 16.67 -1.75
C ALA A 123 -7.38 15.54 -1.50
N THR A 124 -8.65 15.87 -1.23
CA THR A 124 -9.69 14.89 -0.85
C THR A 124 -9.82 13.73 -1.84
N PHE A 125 -9.67 14.04 -3.13
CA PHE A 125 -9.85 13.09 -4.21
C PHE A 125 -8.52 12.65 -4.83
N ASN A 126 -7.39 12.96 -4.19
CA ASN A 126 -6.10 12.48 -4.66
C ASN A 126 -6.12 10.96 -4.76
N LYS A 127 -5.76 10.48 -5.95
CA LYS A 127 -5.58 9.08 -6.29
C LYS A 127 -4.23 8.63 -5.78
N ILE A 128 -4.17 7.41 -5.26
CA ILE A 128 -2.97 6.79 -4.72
C ILE A 128 -2.49 5.74 -5.71
N TYR A 129 -1.20 5.79 -6.05
CA TYR A 129 -0.54 4.84 -6.93
C TYR A 129 0.70 4.27 -6.26
N VAL A 130 1.02 3.04 -6.64
CA VAL A 130 2.35 2.46 -6.39
C VAL A 130 3.12 2.41 -7.69
N HIS A 131 4.29 3.02 -7.70
CA HIS A 131 5.16 3.05 -8.87
C HIS A 131 6.64 3.01 -8.49
N ASN A 132 7.36 2.01 -9.01
CA ASN A 132 8.78 1.79 -8.76
C ASN A 132 9.12 1.72 -7.25
N GLY A 133 8.27 1.07 -6.47
CA GLY A 133 8.38 0.94 -5.03
C GLY A 133 8.00 2.18 -4.21
N ASN A 134 7.60 3.27 -4.86
CA ASN A 134 7.12 4.48 -4.20
C ASN A 134 5.59 4.45 -4.07
N ILE A 135 5.07 5.04 -3.01
CA ILE A 135 3.63 5.29 -2.85
C ILE A 135 3.41 6.78 -3.08
N ILE A 136 2.74 7.12 -4.17
CA ILE A 136 2.57 8.49 -4.64
C ILE A 136 1.09 8.83 -4.60
N SER A 137 0.76 10.09 -4.34
CA SER A 137 -0.59 10.59 -4.50
C SER A 137 -0.65 11.79 -5.44
N SER A 138 -1.66 11.82 -6.31
CA SER A 138 -1.84 12.87 -7.32
C SER A 138 -3.32 13.13 -7.57
N VAL A 139 -3.66 14.34 -8.01
CA VAL A 139 -5.00 14.69 -8.52
C VAL A 139 -5.22 14.03 -9.89
N GLU A 140 -4.18 14.02 -10.72
CA GLU A 140 -4.19 13.46 -12.06
C GLU A 140 -3.85 11.96 -12.05
N ASP A 141 -4.16 11.28 -13.15
CA ASP A 141 -3.73 9.89 -13.33
C ASP A 141 -2.21 9.82 -13.40
N HIS A 142 -1.65 8.79 -12.76
CA HIS A 142 -0.21 8.55 -12.70
C HIS A 142 0.08 7.11 -13.15
N GLU A 143 1.28 6.87 -13.69
CA GLU A 143 1.72 5.52 -14.01
C GLU A 143 1.87 4.66 -12.75
N GLY A 144 1.66 3.35 -12.91
CA GLY A 144 1.77 2.36 -11.83
C GLY A 144 0.42 1.75 -11.43
N ILE A 145 0.40 1.12 -10.26
CA ILE A 145 -0.75 0.36 -9.76
C ILE A 145 -1.66 1.28 -8.94
N TYR A 146 -2.85 1.53 -9.46
CA TYR A 146 -3.89 2.30 -8.77
C TYR A 146 -4.40 1.55 -7.51
N VAL A 147 -4.49 2.27 -6.39
CA VAL A 147 -4.91 1.74 -5.09
C VAL A 147 -6.30 2.22 -4.68
N GLY A 148 -6.59 3.50 -4.92
CA GLY A 148 -7.81 4.17 -4.45
C GLY A 148 -7.58 5.66 -4.22
N ARG A 149 -8.62 6.41 -3.85
CA ARG A 149 -8.52 7.84 -3.49
C ARG A 149 -8.53 8.01 -1.98
N TYR A 150 -8.03 9.14 -1.48
CA TYR A 150 -8.07 9.46 -0.04
C TYR A 150 -9.49 9.33 0.53
N ILE A 151 -10.48 9.89 -0.17
CA ILE A 151 -11.88 9.84 0.26
C ILE A 151 -12.39 8.40 0.43
N ASP A 152 -11.95 7.44 -0.40
CA ASP A 152 -12.40 6.04 -0.36
C ASP A 152 -11.96 5.33 0.93
N PHE A 153 -10.89 5.83 1.59
CA PHE A 153 -10.45 5.36 2.89
C PHE A 153 -11.10 6.16 4.02
N ILE A 154 -11.25 7.48 3.87
CA ILE A 154 -11.85 8.35 4.89
C ILE A 154 -13.32 8.01 5.14
N VAL A 155 -14.10 7.74 4.08
CA VAL A 155 -15.52 7.35 4.24
C VAL A 155 -15.67 6.02 4.98
N LYS A 156 -14.74 5.08 4.80
CA LYS A 156 -14.72 3.82 5.56
C LYS A 156 -14.50 4.06 7.06
N LYS A 157 -13.64 5.01 7.42
CA LYS A 157 -13.46 5.44 8.82
C LYS A 157 -14.76 6.01 9.38
N PHE A 158 -15.39 6.96 8.70
CA PHE A 158 -16.63 7.56 9.17
C PHE A 158 -17.76 6.53 9.28
N ALA A 159 -17.95 5.70 8.26
CA ALA A 159 -18.94 4.63 8.28
C ALA A 159 -18.72 3.65 9.42
N LYS A 160 -17.47 3.25 9.69
CA LYS A 160 -17.14 2.38 10.84
C LYS A 160 -17.46 3.06 12.17
N LEU A 161 -17.12 4.34 12.34
CA LEU A 161 -17.43 5.08 13.56
C LEU A 161 -18.96 5.19 13.79
N ILE A 162 -19.73 5.41 12.73
CA ILE A 162 -21.20 5.46 12.78
C ILE A 162 -21.79 4.08 13.12
N GLU A 163 -21.28 3.01 12.49
CA GLU A 163 -21.61 1.62 12.81
C GLU A 163 -21.40 1.34 14.31
N ASP A 164 -20.29 1.83 14.87
CA ASP A 164 -19.94 1.73 16.29
C ASP A 164 -20.66 2.75 17.19
N ARG A 165 -21.74 3.37 16.67
CA ARG A 165 -22.62 4.34 17.38
C ARG A 165 -21.90 5.59 17.90
N LYS A 166 -20.79 5.98 17.27
CA LYS A 166 -20.14 7.27 17.52
C LYS A 166 -20.95 8.38 16.85
N THR A 167 -21.08 9.48 17.57
CA THR A 167 -21.87 10.66 17.18
C THR A 167 -21.09 11.93 17.47
N GLY A 168 -21.52 13.05 16.90
CA GLY A 168 -20.86 14.34 16.99
C GLY A 168 -20.22 14.76 15.66
N TRP A 169 -19.36 15.77 15.74
CA TRP A 169 -18.65 16.32 14.59
C TRP A 169 -17.39 15.48 14.29
N MET A 170 -17.41 14.77 13.17
CA MET A 170 -16.27 13.99 12.68
C MET A 170 -15.64 14.73 11.50
N ARG A 171 -14.31 14.89 11.51
CA ARG A 171 -13.61 15.65 10.48
C ARG A 171 -12.22 15.13 10.16
N VAL A 172 -11.81 15.32 8.92
CA VAL A 172 -10.43 15.17 8.46
C VAL A 172 -10.03 16.46 7.76
N ARG A 173 -9.16 17.26 8.39
CA ARG A 173 -8.74 18.56 7.86
C ARG A 173 -7.50 18.45 6.99
N TRP A 174 -6.49 17.77 7.52
CA TRP A 174 -5.18 17.62 6.88
C TRP A 174 -4.72 16.18 7.00
N VAL A 175 -3.95 15.74 6.01
CA VAL A 175 -3.27 14.45 5.99
C VAL A 175 -1.77 14.76 6.03
N GLU A 176 -1.09 14.36 7.10
CA GLU A 176 0.38 14.43 7.21
C GLU A 176 1.03 13.08 6.91
N GLY A 177 0.27 12.01 7.12
CA GLY A 177 0.67 10.68 6.71
C GLY A 177 -0.52 9.74 6.46
N PRO A 178 -0.24 8.48 6.07
CA PRO A 178 -1.27 7.51 5.67
C PRO A 178 -2.40 7.34 6.71
N ALA A 179 -2.04 7.32 7.99
CA ALA A 179 -3.00 7.05 9.06
C ALA A 179 -4.10 8.12 9.18
N ASP A 180 -3.79 9.38 8.88
CA ASP A 180 -4.76 10.49 8.94
C ASP A 180 -5.90 10.28 7.93
N ALA A 181 -5.56 9.74 6.76
CA ALA A 181 -6.49 9.36 5.71
C ALA A 181 -7.10 7.95 5.90
N ASN A 182 -6.94 7.32 7.08
CA ASN A 182 -7.39 5.95 7.36
C ASN A 182 -6.67 4.87 6.53
N ILE A 183 -5.42 5.11 6.12
CA ILE A 183 -4.64 4.18 5.30
C ILE A 183 -3.61 3.47 6.18
N LYS A 184 -3.63 2.13 6.12
CA LYS A 184 -2.67 1.23 6.76
C LYS A 184 -1.71 0.72 5.71
N ILE A 185 -0.43 0.99 5.94
CA ILE A 185 0.68 0.34 5.23
C ILE A 185 1.30 -0.64 6.22
N SER A 186 1.50 -1.89 5.81
CA SER A 186 2.08 -2.88 6.73
C SER A 186 3.50 -2.47 7.16
N PRO A 187 3.92 -2.72 8.43
CA PRO A 187 5.26 -2.34 8.90
C PRO A 187 6.40 -2.91 8.06
N LYS A 188 6.22 -4.13 7.52
CA LYS A 188 7.19 -4.76 6.61
C LYS A 188 7.38 -3.96 5.32
N ILE A 189 6.29 -3.42 4.76
CA ILE A 189 6.33 -2.60 3.55
C ILE A 189 6.94 -1.23 3.85
N MET A 190 6.58 -0.60 4.97
CA MET A 190 7.22 0.66 5.38
C MET A 190 8.73 0.48 5.55
N LYS A 191 9.16 -0.59 6.24
CA LYS A 191 10.58 -0.93 6.38
C LYS A 191 11.27 -1.12 5.03
N TYR A 192 10.66 -1.89 4.12
CA TYR A 192 11.18 -2.10 2.77
C TYR A 192 11.33 -0.80 1.98
N ILE A 193 10.32 0.08 2.01
CA ILE A 193 10.35 1.38 1.34
C ILE A 193 11.51 2.23 1.88
N HIS A 194 11.68 2.28 3.20
CA HIS A 194 12.81 3.00 3.81
C HIS A 194 14.18 2.40 3.44
N GLU A 195 14.35 1.08 3.52
CA GLU A 195 15.62 0.40 3.19
C GLU A 195 16.01 0.57 1.72
N LYS A 196 15.03 0.71 0.82
CA LYS A 196 15.25 0.94 -0.61
C LYS A 196 15.26 2.42 -0.99
N ASN A 197 15.31 3.35 -0.01
CA ASN A 197 15.26 4.80 -0.22
C ASN A 197 14.11 5.25 -1.13
N ARG A 198 12.93 4.63 -0.95
CA ARG A 198 11.68 4.98 -1.65
C ARG A 198 10.83 5.92 -0.79
N THR A 199 9.83 6.55 -1.41
CA THR A 199 9.00 7.58 -0.76
C THR A 199 7.56 7.12 -0.51
N ILE A 200 6.96 7.68 0.53
CA ILE A 200 5.52 7.63 0.80
C ILE A 200 5.02 9.07 0.77
N ASP A 201 4.41 9.48 -0.32
CA ASP A 201 3.87 10.82 -0.51
C ASP A 201 2.35 10.79 -0.38
N ILE A 202 1.89 10.71 0.86
CA ILE A 202 0.47 10.81 1.23
C ILE A 202 0.32 11.99 2.18
N LYS A 203 0.04 13.17 1.62
CA LYS A 203 -0.12 14.41 2.39
C LYS A 203 -1.01 15.41 1.66
N GLY A 204 -1.64 16.30 2.42
CA GLY A 204 -2.32 17.47 1.89
C GLY A 204 -3.62 17.85 2.59
N PRO A 205 -4.21 18.99 2.22
CA PRO A 205 -5.47 19.50 2.76
C PRO A 205 -6.67 18.72 2.22
N VAL A 206 -7.40 18.05 3.12
CA VAL A 206 -8.60 17.28 2.79
C VAL A 206 -9.88 18.02 3.17
N PHE A 207 -9.99 18.60 4.35
CA PHE A 207 -11.20 19.31 4.81
C PHE A 207 -12.52 18.59 4.46
N VAL A 208 -12.85 17.51 5.16
CA VAL A 208 -14.14 16.83 5.03
C VAL A 208 -14.74 16.64 6.41
N ASP A 209 -15.94 17.18 6.58
CA ASP A 209 -16.60 17.35 7.88
C ASP A 209 -18.03 16.83 7.81
N ILE A 210 -18.36 15.90 8.70
CA ILE A 210 -19.72 15.39 8.88
C ILE A 210 -20.17 15.61 10.32
N ILE A 211 -21.47 15.83 10.51
CA ILE A 211 -22.10 15.87 11.82
C ILE A 211 -23.07 14.69 11.90
N VAL A 212 -22.94 13.89 12.96
CA VAL A 212 -23.83 12.76 13.24
C VAL A 212 -24.57 13.08 14.54
N GLU A 213 -25.88 13.26 14.45
CA GLU A 213 -26.74 13.60 15.60
C GLU A 213 -27.56 12.38 16.00
N LYS A 214 -27.76 12.18 17.30
CA LYS A 214 -28.71 11.18 17.78
C LYS A 214 -30.11 11.75 17.68
N LYS A 215 -31.06 10.93 17.22
CA LYS A 215 -32.47 11.25 17.40
C LYS A 215 -32.85 11.02 18.86
N SER A 216 -33.36 12.06 19.50
CA SER A 216 -34.03 11.91 20.78
C SER A 216 -35.30 11.09 20.54
N SER A 217 -35.35 9.92 21.18
CA SER A 217 -36.59 9.14 21.32
C SER A 217 -37.56 9.86 22.23
#